data_AF-A0A0D2AWR3-F1
#
_entry.id   AF-A0A0D2AWR3-F1
#
_cell.length_a   1.000
_cell.length_b   1.000
_cell.length_c   1.000
_cell.angle_alpha   90.00
_cell.angle_beta   90.00
_cell.angle_gamma   90.00
#
_symmetry.space_group_name_H-M   'P 1'
#
loop_
_entity.id
_entity.type
_entity.pdbx_description
1 polymer ?
#
loop_
_entity_poly.entity_id
_entity_poly.type
_entity_poly.pdbx_seq_one_letter_code
_entity_poly.pdbx_strand_id
1 'polypeptide(L)'
;MLFQWTAIQAGQFRLLERRAPLPWGEPSYVLRTFAVGSAPSYAAIVYKHGLGQKTESVVLNGRSFSVEKAALDALMQVERREDYQHLWIDCLCIHQSDDLERAHQEQMMDQIFRGADAVLACVSEDAPGASKFREAAKRENEKSCLQPDDGDRAKAFRNFLGQLGVLSNGKSLWECDDLRTELNVFLHNGSERYTWAQVRRILTKDSYQETQSNSAPPSGSVL
;
A
#
# COMPACT_ATOMS: atom_id res chain seq x y z
N MET A 1 -29.55 -7.42 -9.19
CA MET A 1 -29.37 -8.17 -7.93
C MET A 1 -28.10 -7.65 -7.27
N LEU A 2 -28.16 -7.32 -5.98
CA LEU A 2 -27.04 -6.81 -5.18
C LEU A 2 -25.98 -7.90 -4.96
N PHE A 3 -24.73 -7.50 -4.75
CA PHE A 3 -23.67 -8.42 -4.33
C PHE A 3 -24.04 -9.02 -2.96
N GLN A 4 -23.82 -10.32 -2.80
CA GLN A 4 -24.13 -11.03 -1.56
C GLN A 4 -22.84 -11.40 -0.83
N TRP A 5 -22.70 -10.89 0.39
CA TRP A 5 -21.58 -11.20 1.27
C TRP A 5 -21.82 -12.54 1.96
N THR A 6 -20.79 -13.39 1.98
CA THR A 6 -20.82 -14.62 2.79
C THR A 6 -20.56 -14.25 4.23
N ALA A 7 -21.47 -14.60 5.14
CA ALA A 7 -21.27 -14.35 6.57
C ALA A 7 -19.96 -14.97 7.07
N ILE A 8 -19.22 -14.22 7.88
CA ILE A 8 -17.97 -14.68 8.52
C ILE A 8 -18.20 -14.94 10.00
N GLN A 9 -17.54 -15.96 10.54
CA GLN A 9 -17.55 -16.26 11.97
C GLN A 9 -16.40 -15.55 12.67
N ALA A 10 -16.44 -15.54 14.01
CA ALA A 10 -15.34 -15.02 14.81
C ALA A 10 -14.01 -15.72 14.45
N GLY A 11 -12.96 -14.95 14.21
CA GLY A 11 -11.65 -15.48 13.82
C GLY A 11 -11.54 -15.91 12.35
N GLN A 12 -12.55 -15.60 11.52
CA GLN A 12 -12.49 -15.74 10.07
C GLN A 12 -12.31 -14.39 9.39
N PHE A 13 -11.74 -14.44 8.19
CA PHE A 13 -11.56 -13.30 7.30
C PHE A 13 -11.66 -13.78 5.85
N ARG A 14 -11.73 -12.83 4.91
CA ARG A 14 -11.83 -13.16 3.49
C ARG A 14 -10.55 -12.82 2.73
N LEU A 15 -10.26 -13.64 1.73
CA LEU A 15 -9.20 -13.40 0.75
C LEU A 15 -9.81 -13.37 -0.65
N LEU A 16 -9.24 -12.53 -1.50
CA LEU A 16 -9.47 -12.56 -2.94
C LEU A 16 -8.62 -13.69 -3.53
N GLU A 17 -9.27 -14.69 -4.10
CA GLU A 17 -8.64 -15.66 -4.98
C GLU A 17 -8.63 -15.10 -6.41
N ARG A 18 -7.45 -14.92 -7.00
CA ARG A 18 -7.30 -14.46 -8.37
C ARG A 18 -7.93 -15.42 -9.37
N ARG A 19 -8.60 -14.86 -10.38
CA ARG A 19 -9.04 -15.60 -11.56
C ARG A 19 -8.31 -15.10 -12.78
N ALA A 20 -8.34 -15.92 -13.84
CA ALA A 20 -7.93 -15.46 -15.15
C ALA A 20 -8.69 -14.16 -15.47
N PRO A 21 -7.98 -13.13 -15.97
CA PRO A 21 -8.63 -11.89 -16.36
C PRO A 21 -9.70 -12.17 -17.42
N LEU A 22 -10.74 -11.35 -17.43
CA LEU A 22 -11.80 -11.46 -18.42
C LEU A 22 -11.29 -11.06 -19.82
N PRO A 23 -12.05 -11.35 -20.90
CA PRO A 23 -11.59 -11.09 -22.27
C PRO A 23 -11.15 -9.66 -22.56
N TRP A 24 -11.64 -8.67 -21.80
CA TRP A 24 -11.29 -7.25 -21.98
C TRP A 24 -10.22 -6.78 -20.98
N GLY A 25 -9.60 -7.70 -20.25
CA GLY A 25 -8.53 -7.42 -19.30
C GLY A 25 -9.02 -6.96 -17.93
N GLU A 26 -10.32 -7.05 -17.62
CA GLU A 26 -10.80 -6.70 -16.30
C GLU A 26 -10.30 -7.70 -15.25
N PRO A 27 -9.77 -7.22 -14.11
CA PRO A 27 -9.35 -8.09 -13.04
C PRO A 27 -10.58 -8.79 -12.44
N SER A 28 -10.44 -10.09 -12.21
CA SER A 28 -11.50 -10.94 -11.68
C SER A 28 -11.03 -11.72 -10.46
N TYR A 29 -11.89 -11.72 -9.43
CA TYR A 29 -11.61 -12.35 -8.14
C TYR A 29 -12.80 -13.16 -7.66
N VAL A 30 -12.51 -14.20 -6.90
CA VAL A 30 -13.50 -14.92 -6.08
C VAL A 30 -13.16 -14.71 -4.63
N LEU A 31 -14.15 -14.31 -3.84
CA LEU A 31 -14.00 -14.09 -2.42
C LEU A 31 -14.12 -15.42 -1.68
N ARG A 32 -13.12 -15.76 -0.87
CA ARG A 32 -13.01 -17.00 -0.10
C ARG A 32 -12.86 -16.69 1.38
N THR A 33 -13.54 -17.44 2.24
CA THR A 33 -13.43 -17.30 3.69
C THR A 33 -12.43 -18.31 4.25
N PHE A 34 -11.55 -17.84 5.14
CA PHE A 34 -10.55 -18.65 5.84
C PHE A 34 -10.51 -18.28 7.32
N ALA A 35 -10.01 -19.20 8.16
CA ALA A 35 -9.68 -18.88 9.55
C ALA A 35 -8.23 -18.35 9.63
N VAL A 36 -7.95 -17.45 10.58
CA VAL A 36 -6.64 -16.77 10.71
C VAL A 36 -5.45 -17.73 10.81
N GLY A 37 -5.62 -18.93 11.38
CA GLY A 37 -4.56 -19.93 11.51
C GLY A 37 -4.49 -20.98 10.39
N SER A 38 -5.39 -20.94 9.40
CA SER A 38 -5.47 -21.94 8.34
C SER A 38 -5.62 -21.32 6.95
N ALA A 39 -5.34 -20.02 6.83
CA ALA A 39 -5.32 -19.35 5.54
C ALA A 39 -4.18 -19.89 4.65
N PRO A 40 -4.41 -19.99 3.33
CA PRO A 40 -3.33 -20.27 2.38
C PRO A 40 -2.36 -19.09 2.33
N SER A 41 -1.19 -19.26 1.70
CA SER A 41 -0.26 -18.17 1.36
C SER A 41 -0.99 -17.01 0.67
N TYR A 42 -0.75 -15.79 1.15
CA TYR A 42 -1.37 -14.56 0.65
C TYR A 42 -0.51 -13.33 0.87
N ALA A 43 -0.75 -12.29 0.07
CA ALA A 43 -0.23 -10.96 0.30
C ALA A 43 -1.34 -10.00 0.75
N ALA A 44 -1.01 -9.09 1.67
CA ALA A 44 -1.91 -8.03 2.10
C ALA A 44 -1.56 -6.71 1.40
N ILE A 45 -2.56 -6.03 0.85
CA ILE A 45 -2.39 -4.78 0.11
C ILE A 45 -2.79 -3.63 1.02
N VAL A 46 -1.94 -2.62 1.11
CA VAL A 46 -2.26 -1.34 1.74
C VAL A 46 -2.11 -0.22 0.74
N TYR A 47 -3.06 0.69 0.71
CA TYR A 47 -3.08 1.82 -0.21
C TYR A 47 -3.68 3.04 0.50
N LYS A 48 -3.61 4.20 -0.14
CA LYS A 48 -4.26 5.42 0.38
C LYS A 48 -5.63 5.57 -0.26
N HIS A 49 -6.66 5.69 0.57
CA HIS A 49 -7.98 6.13 0.12
C HIS A 49 -7.89 7.51 -0.53
N GLY A 50 -8.57 7.66 -1.66
CA GLY A 50 -8.62 8.94 -2.37
C GLY A 50 -9.55 9.92 -1.68
N LEU A 51 -9.30 11.23 -1.80
CA LEU A 51 -10.25 12.27 -1.37
C LEU A 51 -11.45 12.43 -2.34
N GLY A 52 -11.56 11.59 -3.36
CA GLY A 52 -12.53 11.74 -4.46
C GLY A 52 -13.28 10.45 -4.79
N GLN A 53 -14.56 10.60 -5.12
CA GLN A 53 -15.55 9.53 -5.37
C GLN A 53 -15.38 8.79 -6.71
N LYS A 54 -14.23 8.89 -7.39
CA LYS A 54 -14.06 8.16 -8.66
C LYS A 54 -13.99 6.68 -8.36
N THR A 55 -15.02 5.97 -8.79
CA THR A 55 -15.12 4.53 -8.66
C THR A 55 -14.94 3.86 -10.01
N GLU A 56 -14.33 2.70 -9.97
CA GLU A 56 -14.08 1.83 -11.11
C GLU A 56 -14.65 0.45 -10.81
N SER A 57 -14.79 -0.40 -11.82
CA SER A 57 -15.38 -1.72 -11.65
C SER A 57 -14.33 -2.83 -11.65
N VAL A 58 -14.49 -3.78 -10.73
CA VAL A 58 -13.81 -5.08 -10.74
C VAL A 58 -14.86 -6.19 -10.82
N VAL A 59 -14.47 -7.39 -11.24
CA VAL A 59 -15.38 -8.54 -11.19
C VAL A 59 -15.13 -9.36 -9.94
N LEU A 60 -16.07 -9.32 -8.99
CA LEU A 60 -16.02 -10.07 -7.74
C LEU A 60 -17.15 -11.11 -7.71
N ASN A 61 -16.80 -12.38 -7.50
CA ASN A 61 -17.74 -13.51 -7.53
C ASN A 61 -18.61 -13.52 -8.81
N GLY A 62 -18.01 -13.19 -9.96
CA GLY A 62 -18.69 -13.14 -11.25
C GLY A 62 -19.65 -11.95 -11.44
N ARG A 63 -19.60 -10.94 -10.57
CA ARG A 63 -20.43 -9.73 -10.67
C ARG A 63 -19.55 -8.48 -10.70
N SER A 64 -19.99 -7.46 -11.43
CA SER A 64 -19.37 -6.15 -11.36
C SER A 64 -19.53 -5.56 -9.96
N PHE A 65 -18.43 -5.11 -9.37
CA PHE A 65 -18.33 -4.53 -8.05
C PHE A 65 -17.56 -3.21 -8.13
N SER A 66 -18.10 -2.17 -7.51
CA SER A 66 -17.54 -0.82 -7.56
C SER A 66 -16.50 -0.62 -6.47
N VAL A 67 -15.30 -0.16 -6.84
CA VAL A 67 -14.19 0.13 -5.93
C VAL A 67 -13.65 1.52 -6.19
N GLU A 68 -13.02 2.14 -5.19
CA GLU A 68 -12.27 3.37 -5.41
C GLU A 68 -11.16 3.16 -6.44
N LYS A 69 -10.91 4.18 -7.28
CA LYS A 69 -9.81 4.15 -8.25
C LYS A 69 -8.47 3.80 -7.60
N ALA A 70 -8.19 4.33 -6.40
CA ALA A 70 -6.94 4.05 -5.70
C ALA A 70 -6.77 2.56 -5.34
N ALA A 71 -7.86 1.88 -4.98
CA ALA A 71 -7.87 0.44 -4.73
C ALA A 71 -7.65 -0.35 -6.02
N LEU A 72 -8.31 0.05 -7.11
CA LEU A 72 -8.08 -0.58 -8.42
C LEU A 72 -6.64 -0.40 -8.89
N ASP A 73 -6.10 0.82 -8.79
CA ASP A 73 -4.70 1.11 -9.14
C ASP A 73 -3.74 0.23 -8.34
N ALA A 74 -4.00 0.03 -7.05
CA ALA A 74 -3.22 -0.87 -6.20
C ALA A 74 -3.33 -2.33 -6.66
N LEU A 75 -4.54 -2.84 -6.89
CA LEU A 75 -4.75 -4.20 -7.41
C LEU A 75 -4.01 -4.40 -8.73
N MET A 76 -4.11 -3.47 -9.67
CA MET A 76 -3.45 -3.54 -10.96
C MET A 76 -1.92 -3.46 -10.87
N GLN A 77 -1.36 -2.76 -9.86
CA GLN A 77 0.09 -2.81 -9.60
C GLN A 77 0.51 -4.22 -9.14
N VAL A 78 -0.28 -4.83 -8.26
CA VAL A 78 -0.02 -6.15 -7.68
C VAL A 78 -0.21 -7.26 -8.72
N GLU A 79 -1.22 -7.18 -9.59
CA GLU A 79 -1.43 -8.10 -10.73
C GLU A 79 -0.22 -8.16 -11.69
N ARG A 80 0.49 -7.03 -11.86
CA ARG A 80 1.63 -6.97 -12.79
C ARG A 80 2.95 -7.47 -12.21
N ARG A 81 3.09 -7.51 -10.88
CA ARG A 81 4.38 -7.63 -10.20
C ARG A 81 4.49 -8.80 -9.24
N GLU A 82 3.37 -9.26 -8.73
CA GLU A 82 3.35 -10.26 -7.67
C GLU A 82 2.58 -11.49 -8.14
N ASP A 83 3.07 -12.68 -7.75
CA ASP A 83 2.52 -13.97 -8.16
C ASP A 83 1.77 -14.66 -7.00
N TYR A 84 1.06 -13.87 -6.18
CA TYR A 84 0.22 -14.40 -5.12
C TYR A 84 -1.15 -14.81 -5.66
N GLN A 85 -1.55 -16.06 -5.42
CA GLN A 85 -2.89 -16.52 -5.79
C GLN A 85 -3.99 -15.92 -4.91
N HIS A 86 -3.65 -15.59 -3.66
CA HIS A 86 -4.56 -14.97 -2.70
C HIS A 86 -4.08 -13.59 -2.28
N LEU A 87 -5.01 -12.64 -2.25
CA LEU A 87 -4.75 -11.26 -1.85
C LEU A 87 -5.74 -10.84 -0.76
N TRP A 88 -5.29 -9.98 0.14
CA TRP A 88 -6.15 -9.27 1.07
C TRP A 88 -6.14 -7.78 0.78
N ILE A 89 -7.31 -7.17 0.64
CA ILE A 89 -7.49 -5.72 0.55
C ILE A 89 -8.79 -5.35 1.27
N ASP A 90 -8.73 -4.38 2.17
CA ASP A 90 -9.82 -4.02 3.07
C ASP A 90 -11.15 -3.73 2.34
N CYS A 91 -11.14 -2.94 1.27
CA CYS A 91 -12.34 -2.52 0.55
C CYS A 91 -13.11 -3.66 -0.15
N LEU A 92 -12.47 -4.80 -0.40
CA LEU A 92 -13.10 -5.97 -1.05
C LEU A 92 -13.23 -7.18 -0.11
N CYS A 93 -12.35 -7.31 0.87
CA CYS A 93 -12.38 -8.44 1.80
C CYS A 93 -13.32 -8.21 2.99
N ILE A 94 -13.59 -6.95 3.34
CA ILE A 94 -14.45 -6.56 4.46
C ILE A 94 -15.79 -6.05 3.90
N HIS A 95 -16.90 -6.47 4.51
CA HIS A 95 -18.20 -5.92 4.20
C HIS A 95 -18.34 -4.50 4.78
N GLN A 96 -17.92 -3.51 3.99
CA GLN A 96 -17.82 -2.11 4.44
C GLN A 96 -19.13 -1.47 4.93
N SER A 97 -20.29 -2.00 4.50
CA SER A 97 -21.62 -1.52 4.90
C SER A 97 -22.19 -2.20 6.16
N ASP A 98 -21.49 -3.19 6.71
CA ASP A 98 -21.85 -3.84 7.98
C ASP A 98 -20.88 -3.37 9.06
N ASP A 99 -21.32 -2.43 9.89
CA ASP A 99 -20.48 -1.83 10.93
C ASP A 99 -19.99 -2.85 11.97
N LEU A 100 -20.76 -3.91 12.25
CA LEU A 100 -20.34 -4.96 13.18
C LEU A 100 -19.22 -5.81 12.58
N GLU A 101 -19.40 -6.23 11.32
CA GLU A 101 -18.36 -6.97 10.60
C GLU A 101 -17.10 -6.12 10.43
N ARG A 102 -17.27 -4.87 10.00
CA ARG A 102 -16.18 -3.93 9.78
C ARG A 102 -15.37 -3.71 11.05
N ALA A 103 -16.03 -3.39 12.18
CA ALA A 103 -15.33 -3.21 13.45
C ALA A 103 -14.60 -4.48 13.91
N HIS A 104 -15.19 -5.66 13.69
CA HIS A 104 -14.54 -6.94 14.02
C HIS A 104 -13.31 -7.21 13.15
N GLN A 105 -13.42 -7.00 11.83
CA GLN A 105 -12.31 -7.20 10.90
C GLN A 105 -11.20 -6.16 11.11
N GLU A 106 -11.55 -4.91 11.39
CA GLU A 106 -10.60 -3.86 11.76
C GLU A 106 -9.77 -4.31 12.97
N GLN A 107 -10.41 -4.81 14.04
CA GLN A 107 -9.71 -5.34 15.22
C GLN A 107 -8.78 -6.52 14.89
N MET A 108 -9.08 -7.31 13.87
CA MET A 108 -8.28 -8.45 13.43
C MET A 108 -7.14 -8.08 12.47
N MET A 109 -7.05 -6.84 11.98
CA MET A 109 -6.07 -6.44 10.97
C MET A 109 -4.63 -6.78 11.35
N ASP A 110 -4.22 -6.62 12.61
CA ASP A 110 -2.87 -7.00 13.06
C ASP A 110 -2.58 -8.49 12.79
N GLN A 111 -3.53 -9.38 13.05
CA GLN A 111 -3.39 -10.81 12.78
C GLN A 111 -3.36 -11.10 11.29
N ILE A 112 -4.16 -10.38 10.50
CA ILE A 112 -4.20 -10.53 9.04
C ILE A 112 -2.88 -10.07 8.42
N PHE A 113 -2.26 -8.98 8.89
CA PHE A 113 -0.96 -8.55 8.38
C PHE A 113 0.16 -9.48 8.82
N ARG A 114 0.14 -9.96 10.06
CA ARG A 114 1.14 -10.92 10.56
C ARG A 114 1.06 -12.28 9.89
N GLY A 115 -0.13 -12.70 9.44
CA GLY A 115 -0.32 -13.94 8.70
C GLY A 115 0.02 -13.84 7.21
N ALA A 116 0.23 -12.63 6.68
CA ALA A 116 0.56 -12.44 5.27
C ALA A 116 2.04 -12.71 5.01
N ASP A 117 2.36 -13.33 3.87
CA ASP A 117 3.74 -13.57 3.46
C ASP A 117 4.46 -12.27 3.08
N ALA A 118 3.69 -11.30 2.60
CA ALA A 118 4.15 -9.96 2.25
C ALA A 118 3.05 -8.92 2.46
N VAL A 119 3.47 -7.69 2.79
CA VAL A 119 2.61 -6.52 2.80
C VAL A 119 3.04 -5.57 1.68
N LEU A 120 2.09 -5.26 0.80
CA LEU A 120 2.31 -4.53 -0.44
C LEU A 120 1.73 -3.13 -0.31
N ALA A 121 2.59 -2.16 0.01
CA ALA A 121 2.23 -0.76 0.08
C ALA A 121 2.16 -0.17 -1.33
N CYS A 122 0.96 0.07 -1.83
CA CYS A 122 0.72 0.54 -3.18
C CYS A 122 0.46 2.05 -3.19
N VAL A 123 1.25 2.75 -3.98
CA VAL A 123 1.18 4.20 -4.16
C VAL A 123 0.61 4.47 -5.55
N SER A 124 -0.42 5.30 -5.63
CA SER A 124 -0.93 5.77 -6.92
C SER A 124 0.10 6.67 -7.61
N GLU A 125 0.14 6.66 -8.94
CA GLU A 125 1.12 7.47 -9.68
C GLU A 125 0.97 8.98 -9.44
N ASP A 126 -0.25 9.40 -9.13
CA ASP A 126 -0.64 10.78 -8.83
C ASP A 126 -0.36 11.19 -7.37
N ALA A 127 0.14 10.28 -6.54
CA ALA A 127 0.42 10.59 -5.14
C ALA A 127 1.50 11.67 -5.00
N PRO A 128 1.36 12.62 -4.04
CA PRO A 128 2.35 13.67 -3.83
C PRO A 128 3.74 13.11 -3.60
N GLY A 129 4.70 13.46 -4.46
CA GLY A 129 6.10 13.02 -4.36
C GLY A 129 6.41 11.65 -4.96
N ALA A 130 5.41 10.91 -5.47
CA ALA A 130 5.63 9.58 -6.03
C ALA A 130 6.56 9.57 -7.25
N SER A 131 6.41 10.54 -8.18
CA SER A 131 7.28 10.66 -9.35
C SER A 131 8.74 10.93 -8.97
N LYS A 132 8.97 11.86 -8.06
CA LYS A 132 10.31 12.17 -7.55
C LYS A 132 10.94 11.01 -6.82
N PHE A 133 10.18 10.29 -5.99
CA PHE A 133 10.70 9.08 -5.35
C PHE A 133 11.19 8.05 -6.38
N ARG A 134 10.43 7.84 -7.49
CA ARG A 134 10.88 6.96 -8.58
C ARG A 134 12.17 7.44 -9.23
N GLU A 135 12.28 8.74 -9.49
CA GLU A 135 13.51 9.32 -10.06
C GLU A 135 14.71 9.18 -9.12
N ALA A 136 14.54 9.47 -7.82
CA ALA A 136 15.57 9.31 -6.81
C ALA A 136 16.03 7.86 -6.72
N ALA A 137 15.09 6.90 -6.79
CA ALA A 137 15.41 5.49 -6.78
C ALA A 137 16.20 5.05 -8.03
N LYS A 138 15.87 5.58 -9.22
CA LYS A 138 16.64 5.34 -10.45
C LYS A 138 18.07 5.86 -10.33
N ARG A 139 18.24 7.10 -9.85
CA ARG A 139 19.56 7.71 -9.63
C ARG A 139 20.41 6.96 -8.60
N GLU A 140 19.78 6.44 -7.55
CA GLU A 140 20.48 5.60 -6.58
C GLU A 140 21.02 4.31 -7.20
N ASN A 141 20.24 3.67 -8.08
CA ASN A 141 20.67 2.47 -8.79
C ASN A 141 21.79 2.75 -9.80
N GLU A 142 21.86 3.99 -10.30
CA GLU A 142 22.84 4.47 -11.29
C GLU A 142 24.04 5.23 -10.68
N LYS A 143 24.17 5.28 -9.33
CA LYS A 143 25.22 6.02 -8.59
C LYS A 143 25.35 7.51 -8.96
N SER A 144 24.26 8.24 -9.15
CA SER A 144 24.31 9.69 -9.43
C SER A 144 23.51 10.53 -8.43
N CYS A 145 23.95 11.77 -8.23
CA CYS A 145 23.59 12.67 -7.12
C CYS A 145 22.12 13.16 -7.17
N LEU A 146 21.53 13.39 -5.98
CA LEU A 146 20.22 14.02 -5.79
C LEU A 146 20.33 15.55 -5.77
N GLN A 147 19.25 16.27 -6.13
CA GLN A 147 19.23 17.72 -6.28
C GLN A 147 18.55 18.41 -5.07
N PRO A 148 18.84 19.69 -4.79
CA PRO A 148 18.41 20.37 -3.56
C PRO A 148 16.90 20.66 -3.41
N ASP A 149 16.09 20.60 -4.49
CA ASP A 149 14.63 20.85 -4.43
C ASP A 149 13.80 19.63 -3.95
N ASP A 150 14.48 18.56 -3.54
CA ASP A 150 13.90 17.26 -3.21
C ASP A 150 13.43 17.16 -1.75
N GLY A 151 13.93 17.99 -0.82
CA GLY A 151 13.66 17.91 0.63
C GLY A 151 12.20 18.06 1.05
N ASP A 152 11.53 19.15 0.63
CA ASP A 152 10.11 19.40 0.95
C ASP A 152 9.17 18.30 0.42
N ARG A 153 9.53 17.72 -0.73
CA ARG A 153 8.71 16.69 -1.40
C ARG A 153 9.03 15.28 -0.88
N ALA A 154 10.26 15.01 -0.45
CA ALA A 154 10.63 13.81 0.31
C ALA A 154 9.92 13.78 1.66
N LYS A 155 9.81 14.93 2.34
CA LYS A 155 8.99 15.11 3.54
C LYS A 155 7.51 14.87 3.26
N ALA A 156 6.97 15.42 2.16
CA ALA A 156 5.59 15.17 1.75
C ALA A 156 5.33 13.69 1.43
N PHE A 157 6.25 13.01 0.75
CA PHE A 157 6.14 11.59 0.44
C PHE A 157 6.28 10.72 1.70
N ARG A 158 7.18 11.07 2.62
CA ARG A 158 7.29 10.42 3.93
C ARG A 158 6.00 10.55 4.75
N ASN A 159 5.41 11.75 4.75
CA ASN A 159 4.11 11.98 5.39
C ASN A 159 2.99 11.20 4.70
N PHE A 160 3.02 11.10 3.37
CA PHE A 160 2.08 10.30 2.60
C PHE A 160 2.21 8.80 2.93
N LEU A 161 3.44 8.29 3.02
CA LEU A 161 3.70 6.91 3.42
C LEU A 161 3.12 6.67 4.81
N GLY A 162 3.33 7.57 5.78
CA GLY A 162 2.72 7.49 7.12
C GLY A 162 1.18 7.46 7.14
N GLN A 163 0.52 7.78 6.03
CA GLN A 163 -0.95 7.73 5.89
C GLN A 163 -1.45 6.45 5.20
N LEU A 164 -0.58 5.59 4.67
CA LEU A 164 -0.99 4.32 4.07
C LEU A 164 -1.42 3.34 5.18
N GLY A 165 -2.45 2.51 4.94
CA GLY A 165 -2.80 1.40 5.84
C GLY A 165 -2.98 1.79 7.31
N VAL A 166 -4.19 2.17 7.69
CA VAL A 166 -4.56 2.38 9.11
C VAL A 166 -4.90 1.02 9.71
N LEU A 167 -4.23 0.63 10.80
CA LEU A 167 -4.54 -0.56 11.61
C LEU A 167 -5.64 -0.27 12.63
N SER A 168 -6.07 -1.31 13.36
CA SER A 168 -6.93 -1.15 14.53
C SER A 168 -6.39 -0.11 15.53
N ASN A 169 -7.33 0.58 16.18
CA ASN A 169 -7.07 1.63 17.19
C ASN A 169 -6.43 2.93 16.66
N GLY A 170 -6.55 3.20 15.36
CA GLY A 170 -6.11 4.46 14.75
C GLY A 170 -4.60 4.61 14.60
N LYS A 171 -3.84 3.54 14.83
CA LYS A 171 -2.41 3.50 14.54
C LYS A 171 -2.20 3.14 13.08
N SER A 172 -1.33 3.83 12.37
CA SER A 172 -0.95 3.39 11.04
C SER A 172 -0.04 2.16 11.10
N LEU A 173 -0.01 1.34 10.05
CA LEU A 173 0.97 0.26 9.87
C LEU A 173 2.42 0.77 10.10
N TRP A 174 2.65 2.07 9.88
CA TRP A 174 3.93 2.77 9.99
C TRP A 174 4.33 3.15 11.41
N GLU A 175 3.39 3.13 12.36
CA GLU A 175 3.63 3.45 13.78
C GLU A 175 3.96 2.21 14.63
N CYS A 176 3.86 1.02 14.06
CA CYS A 176 4.21 -0.24 14.72
C CYS A 176 5.63 -0.68 14.34
N ASP A 177 6.64 -0.32 15.14
CA ASP A 177 8.04 -0.72 14.96
C ASP A 177 8.20 -2.24 14.79
N ASP A 178 7.42 -3.03 15.55
CA ASP A 178 7.48 -4.50 15.52
C ASP A 178 7.02 -5.10 14.19
N LEU A 179 6.02 -4.50 13.53
CA LEU A 179 5.51 -4.97 12.24
C LEU A 179 6.46 -4.61 11.09
N ARG A 180 7.25 -3.55 11.23
CA ARG A 180 8.14 -3.04 10.16
C ARG A 180 9.44 -3.84 10.00
N THR A 181 9.84 -4.59 11.02
CA THR A 181 11.12 -5.31 11.03
C THR A 181 10.95 -6.79 10.72
N GLU A 182 9.78 -7.36 11.02
CA GLU A 182 9.50 -8.79 10.85
C GLU A 182 8.67 -9.11 9.59
N LEU A 183 7.94 -8.15 9.02
CA LEU A 183 7.15 -8.37 7.81
C LEU A 183 7.94 -8.06 6.54
N ASN A 184 7.73 -8.88 5.50
CA ASN A 184 8.22 -8.59 4.15
C ASN A 184 7.38 -7.47 3.52
N VAL A 185 7.70 -6.22 3.87
CA VAL A 185 7.02 -5.03 3.34
C VAL A 185 7.69 -4.55 2.05
N PHE A 186 6.91 -4.44 0.99
CA PHE A 186 7.32 -3.89 -0.29
C PHE A 186 6.52 -2.64 -0.65
N LEU A 187 7.20 -1.65 -1.22
CA LEU A 187 6.56 -0.47 -1.79
C LEU A 187 6.42 -0.66 -3.30
N HIS A 188 5.18 -0.61 -3.78
CA HIS A 188 4.84 -0.46 -5.18
C HIS A 188 4.55 1.00 -5.49
N ASN A 189 5.22 1.52 -6.52
CA ASN A 189 5.03 2.88 -6.99
C ASN A 189 4.96 2.84 -8.52
N GLY A 190 3.73 2.73 -9.03
CA GLY A 190 3.47 2.50 -10.45
C GLY A 190 4.02 1.14 -10.88
N SER A 191 4.91 1.13 -11.86
CA SER A 191 5.57 -0.10 -12.30
C SER A 191 6.77 -0.48 -11.44
N GLU A 192 7.25 0.34 -10.51
CA GLU A 192 8.46 0.03 -9.75
C GLU A 192 8.15 -0.65 -8.40
N ARG A 193 9.06 -1.52 -7.93
CA ARG A 193 8.96 -2.25 -6.66
C ARG A 193 10.22 -2.05 -5.82
N TYR A 194 10.05 -1.73 -4.54
CA TYR A 194 11.15 -1.44 -3.62
C TYR A 194 11.00 -2.21 -2.32
N THR A 195 12.10 -2.78 -1.83
CA THR A 195 12.18 -3.29 -0.45
C THR A 195 12.13 -2.12 0.54
N TRP A 196 11.66 -2.38 1.76
CA TRP A 196 11.64 -1.35 2.79
C TRP A 196 13.02 -0.75 3.11
N ALA A 197 14.08 -1.56 3.02
CA ALA A 197 15.45 -1.09 3.18
C ALA A 197 15.85 -0.06 2.11
N GLN A 198 15.43 -0.25 0.85
CA GLN A 198 15.65 0.72 -0.22
C GLN A 198 14.86 2.00 0.04
N VAL A 199 13.58 1.89 0.41
CA VAL A 199 12.74 3.06 0.73
C VAL A 199 13.39 3.91 1.83
N ARG A 200 13.85 3.28 2.92
CA ARG A 200 14.54 3.97 4.01
C ARG A 200 15.80 4.68 3.53
N ARG A 201 16.62 4.02 2.69
CA ARG A 201 17.87 4.59 2.18
C ARG A 201 17.63 5.84 1.33
N ILE A 202 16.63 5.78 0.45
CA ILE A 202 16.23 6.91 -0.40
C ILE A 202 15.77 8.07 0.48
N LEU A 203 14.81 7.82 1.38
CA LEU A 203 14.23 8.86 2.23
C LEU A 203 15.20 9.46 3.24
N THR A 204 16.25 8.74 3.66
CA THR A 204 17.26 9.23 4.61
C THR A 204 18.38 10.02 3.95
N LYS A 205 18.76 9.69 2.70
CA LYS A 205 19.69 10.49 1.91
C LYS A 205 19.14 11.89 1.62
N ASP A 206 17.83 12.01 1.38
CA ASP A 206 17.17 13.31 1.22
C ASP A 206 17.34 14.22 2.44
N SER A 207 17.23 13.68 3.66
CA SER A 207 17.40 14.47 4.90
C SER A 207 18.84 14.89 5.22
N TYR A 208 19.85 14.19 4.70
CA TYR A 208 21.26 14.48 4.98
C TYR A 208 21.81 15.61 4.08
N GLN A 209 21.27 15.77 2.87
CA GLN A 209 21.61 16.91 2.01
C GLN A 209 20.94 18.22 2.50
N GLU A 210 19.78 18.12 3.15
CA GLU A 210 19.03 19.24 3.73
C GLU A 210 19.79 19.94 4.87
N THR A 211 20.54 19.17 5.67
CA THR A 211 21.33 19.71 6.79
C THR A 211 22.62 20.38 6.31
N GLN A 212 23.22 19.92 5.21
CA GLN A 212 24.42 20.55 4.65
C GLN A 212 24.09 21.88 3.94
N SER A 213 22.97 21.98 3.23
CA SER A 213 22.58 23.22 2.53
C SER A 213 22.19 24.37 3.48
N ASN A 214 21.72 24.05 4.70
CA ASN A 214 21.40 25.04 5.74
C ASN A 214 22.57 25.38 6.67
N SER A 215 23.76 24.78 6.44
CA SER A 215 24.96 25.01 7.26
C SER A 215 26.03 25.86 6.57
N ALA A 216 25.69 26.55 5.48
CA ALA A 216 26.59 27.52 4.86
C ALA A 216 26.88 28.65 5.87
N PRO A 217 28.15 28.90 6.25
CA PRO A 217 28.48 29.99 7.16
C PRO A 217 28.11 31.33 6.50
N PRO A 218 27.68 32.35 7.27
CA PRO A 218 27.44 33.66 6.71
C PRO A 218 28.71 34.14 6.02
N SER A 219 28.59 34.52 4.75
CA SER A 219 29.70 35.12 4.01
C SER A 219 30.16 36.34 4.79
N GLY A 220 31.33 36.22 5.40
CA GLY A 220 31.95 37.31 6.14
C GLY A 220 32.26 38.45 5.19
N SER A 221 31.48 39.52 5.27
CA SER A 221 31.89 40.81 4.75
C SER A 221 33.02 41.33 5.63
N VAL A 222 34.25 41.19 5.14
CA VAL A 222 35.41 41.95 5.61
C VAL A 222 35.99 42.66 4.40
N LEU A 223 35.48 43.87 4.15
CA LEU A 223 36.19 45.16 4.15
C LEU A 223 35.26 46.25 3.61
#